data_AF-A0A949YTF8-F1
#
_entry.id   AF-A0A949YTF8-F1
#
_cell.length_a   1.000
_cell.length_b   1.000
_cell.length_c   1.000
_cell.angle_alpha   90.00
_cell.angle_beta   90.00
_cell.angle_gamma   90.00
#
_symmetry.space_group_name_H-M   'P 1'
#
loop_
_entity.id
_entity.type
_entity.pdbx_description
1 polymer ?
#
loop_
_entity_poly.entity_id
_entity_poly.type
_entity_poly.pdbx_seq_one_letter_code
_entity_poly.pdbx_strand_id
1 'polypeptide(L)'
;MSTLITEECINCGACEPECPNTAIYEGGAPWELDGASNPAIKEDIYYIAPQKCTECVGFFDQEQCAAVCPVDCCIPDPNIPESEEVLLERARRMHPEQTFGADFPSRFKKG
;
A
#
# COMPACT_ATOMS: atom_id res chain seq x y z
N MET A 1 -5.66 5.85 4.74
CA MET A 1 -4.60 5.63 5.73
C MET A 1 -3.46 4.96 4.97
N SER A 2 -2.20 5.12 5.35
CA SER A 2 -1.15 4.28 4.74
C SER A 2 -0.96 3.04 5.59
N THR A 3 -0.80 1.87 5.00
CA THR A 3 -0.16 0.76 5.72
C THR A 3 1.34 1.09 5.85
N LEU A 4 1.97 0.71 6.97
CA LEU A 4 3.41 0.76 7.17
C LEU A 4 3.95 -0.65 7.44
N ILE A 5 5.22 -0.86 7.15
CA ILE A 5 5.95 -2.07 7.53
C ILE A 5 6.76 -1.73 8.79
N THR A 6 6.54 -2.46 9.89
CA THR A 6 7.24 -2.24 11.16
C THR A 6 8.66 -2.80 11.12
N GLU A 7 9.45 -2.51 12.17
CA GLU A 7 10.81 -3.06 12.34
C GLU A 7 10.86 -4.58 12.55
N GLU A 8 9.70 -5.23 12.66
CA GLU A 8 9.60 -6.70 12.78
C GLU A 8 9.72 -7.40 11.42
N CYS A 9 9.87 -6.64 10.33
CA CYS A 9 10.07 -7.18 8.99
C CYS A 9 11.29 -8.10 8.92
N ILE A 10 11.09 -9.30 8.35
CA ILE A 10 12.13 -10.31 8.17
C ILE A 10 12.69 -10.37 6.73
N ASN A 11 12.40 -9.36 5.89
CA ASN A 11 12.85 -9.28 4.49
C ASN A 11 12.53 -10.51 3.63
N CYS A 12 11.37 -11.15 3.84
CA CYS A 12 10.97 -12.32 3.07
C CYS A 12 10.50 -12.01 1.63
N GLY A 13 10.21 -10.74 1.30
CA GLY A 13 9.77 -10.31 -0.03
C GLY A 13 8.33 -10.68 -0.41
N ALA A 14 7.59 -11.41 0.42
CA ALA A 14 6.26 -11.93 0.07
C ALA A 14 5.21 -10.85 -0.20
N CYS A 15 5.32 -9.68 0.44
CA CYS A 15 4.32 -8.63 0.33
C CYS A 15 4.46 -7.74 -0.93
N GLU A 16 5.66 -7.62 -1.50
CA GLU A 16 5.94 -6.78 -2.66
C GLU A 16 5.08 -7.11 -3.90
N PRO A 17 5.01 -8.37 -4.38
CA PRO A 17 4.23 -8.70 -5.58
C PRO A 17 2.72 -8.56 -5.40
N GLU A 18 2.23 -8.54 -4.17
CA GLU A 18 0.79 -8.49 -3.86
C GLU A 18 0.22 -7.07 -3.90
N CYS A 19 1.06 -6.03 -3.93
CA CYS A 19 0.60 -4.66 -3.90
C CYS A 19 0.03 -4.22 -5.27
N PRO A 20 -1.27 -3.88 -5.39
CA PRO A 20 -1.86 -3.47 -6.67
C PRO A 20 -1.29 -2.16 -7.22
N ASN A 21 -0.61 -1.38 -6.38
CA ASN A 21 -0.09 -0.05 -6.72
C ASN A 21 1.45 -0.02 -6.81
N THR A 22 2.13 -1.16 -6.62
CA THR A 22 3.60 -1.21 -6.52
C THR A 22 4.11 -0.19 -5.49
N ALA A 23 3.49 -0.17 -4.30
CA ALA A 23 3.81 0.76 -3.23
C ALA A 23 4.87 0.22 -2.25
N ILE A 24 5.24 -1.05 -2.35
CA ILE A 24 6.19 -1.73 -1.47
C ILE A 24 7.54 -1.81 -2.18
N TYR A 25 8.61 -1.51 -1.45
CA TYR A 25 9.98 -1.49 -1.94
C TYR A 25 10.91 -2.13 -0.92
N GLU A 26 11.98 -2.76 -1.39
CA GLU A 26 13.09 -3.23 -0.55
C GLU A 26 13.80 -2.04 0.13
N GLY A 27 14.42 -2.29 1.28
CA GLY A 27 15.25 -1.29 1.97
C GLY A 27 16.35 -0.72 1.05
N GLY A 28 16.53 0.60 1.10
CA GLY A 28 17.53 1.33 0.31
C GLY A 28 17.16 1.55 -1.16
N ALA A 29 16.10 0.90 -1.68
CA ALA A 29 15.63 1.16 -3.03
C ALA A 29 14.98 2.55 -3.12
N PRO A 30 15.20 3.33 -4.19
CA PRO A 30 14.40 4.53 -4.45
C PRO A 30 13.00 4.14 -4.93
N TRP A 31 12.02 5.02 -4.73
CA TRP A 31 10.65 4.80 -5.20
C TRP A 31 10.18 5.89 -6.15
N GLU A 32 9.31 5.52 -7.10
CA GLU A 32 8.85 6.43 -8.15
C GLU A 32 7.37 6.74 -8.05
N LEU A 33 7.03 8.00 -8.31
CA LEU A 33 5.67 8.50 -8.47
C LEU A 33 5.65 9.63 -9.49
N ASP A 34 4.74 9.55 -10.47
CA ASP A 34 4.53 10.57 -11.51
C ASP A 34 5.83 10.97 -12.26
N GLY A 35 6.72 10.00 -12.48
CA GLY A 35 8.01 10.18 -13.16
C GLY A 35 9.10 10.84 -12.29
N ALA A 36 8.83 11.11 -11.02
CA ALA A 36 9.82 11.58 -10.05
C ALA A 36 10.34 10.42 -9.19
N SER A 37 11.67 10.34 -9.07
CA SER A 37 12.35 9.42 -8.14
C SER A 37 12.50 10.06 -6.77
N ASN A 38 12.21 9.31 -5.72
CA ASN A 38 12.27 9.71 -4.33
C ASN A 38 13.25 8.78 -3.59
N PRO A 39 13.98 9.30 -2.58
CA PRO A 39 14.88 8.48 -1.78
C PRO A 39 14.11 7.40 -1.01
N ALA A 40 14.83 6.33 -0.64
CA ALA A 40 14.31 5.26 0.21
C ALA A 40 13.78 5.83 1.53
N ILE A 41 12.69 5.24 2.03
CA ILE A 41 12.12 5.63 3.34
C ILE A 41 12.80 4.85 4.47
N LYS A 42 13.22 3.61 4.20
CA LYS A 42 14.00 2.75 5.09
C LYS A 42 15.17 2.15 4.33
N GLU A 43 16.28 1.92 5.02
CA GLU A 43 17.50 1.35 4.45
C GLU A 43 17.59 -0.17 4.62
N ASP A 44 17.11 -0.70 5.76
CA ASP A 44 17.43 -2.08 6.17
C ASP A 44 16.30 -3.10 5.97
N ILE A 45 15.07 -2.62 5.81
CA ILE A 45 13.88 -3.44 5.67
C ILE A 45 12.95 -2.91 4.60
N TYR A 46 12.05 -3.77 4.12
CA TYR A 46 10.97 -3.35 3.24
C TYR A 46 10.17 -2.17 3.82
N TYR A 47 9.72 -1.28 2.94
CA TYR A 47 8.90 -0.14 3.31
C TYR A 47 7.76 0.08 2.31
N ILE A 48 6.75 0.84 2.74
CA ILE A 48 5.63 1.26 1.90
C ILE A 48 5.77 2.76 1.61
N ALA A 49 5.71 3.15 0.34
CA ALA A 49 5.58 4.53 -0.08
C ALA A 49 4.12 5.00 0.17
N PRO A 50 3.86 5.85 1.17
CA PRO A 50 2.49 6.15 1.60
C PRO A 50 1.65 6.85 0.51
N GLN A 51 2.30 7.61 -0.38
CA GLN A 51 1.65 8.30 -1.48
C GLN A 51 1.10 7.35 -2.57
N LYS A 52 1.51 6.07 -2.53
CA LYS A 52 1.06 5.00 -3.43
C LYS A 52 0.15 3.99 -2.74
N CYS A 53 0.15 3.93 -1.40
CA CYS A 53 -0.69 3.00 -0.66
C CYS A 53 -2.16 3.44 -0.72
N THR A 54 -3.07 2.53 -1.09
CA THR A 54 -4.52 2.78 -1.04
C THR A 54 -5.24 1.88 -0.03
N GLU A 55 -4.50 1.19 0.84
CA GLU A 55 -5.05 0.10 1.69
C GLU A 55 -5.87 -0.92 0.87
N CYS A 56 -5.45 -1.13 -0.38
CA CYS A 56 -6.16 -1.95 -1.37
C CYS A 56 -7.59 -1.50 -1.70
N VAL A 57 -8.06 -0.34 -1.21
CA VAL A 57 -9.35 0.24 -1.60
C VAL A 57 -9.42 0.38 -3.12
N GLY A 58 -10.50 -0.13 -3.70
CA GLY A 58 -10.72 -0.23 -5.14
C GLY A 58 -10.35 -1.59 -5.73
N PHE A 59 -9.53 -2.39 -5.05
CA PHE A 59 -8.99 -3.66 -5.57
C PHE A 59 -9.40 -4.87 -4.74
N PHE A 60 -9.31 -4.74 -3.41
CA PHE A 60 -9.61 -5.82 -2.46
C PHE A 60 -10.33 -5.28 -1.22
N ASP A 61 -10.96 -6.18 -0.47
CA ASP A 61 -11.64 -5.91 0.80
C ASP A 61 -10.69 -5.90 2.02
N GLN A 62 -9.43 -6.27 1.82
CA GLN A 62 -8.38 -6.22 2.83
C GLN A 62 -7.01 -5.97 2.20
N GLU A 63 -6.05 -5.48 2.99
CA GLU A 63 -4.69 -5.25 2.53
C GLU A 63 -3.97 -6.56 2.23
N GLN A 64 -3.62 -6.78 0.96
CA GLN A 64 -2.99 -8.03 0.54
C GLN A 64 -1.61 -8.21 1.17
N CYS A 65 -0.86 -7.13 1.40
CA CYS A 65 0.42 -7.18 2.08
C CYS A 65 0.31 -7.70 3.52
N ALA A 66 -0.73 -7.32 4.25
CA ALA A 66 -1.00 -7.85 5.58
C ALA A 66 -1.43 -9.33 5.52
N ALA A 67 -2.24 -9.71 4.54
CA ALA A 67 -2.70 -11.08 4.36
C ALA A 67 -1.58 -12.10 4.09
N VAL A 68 -0.47 -11.67 3.48
CA VAL A 68 0.67 -12.55 3.16
C VAL A 68 1.87 -12.39 4.09
N CYS A 69 1.86 -11.43 5.01
CA CYS A 69 2.99 -11.18 5.89
C CYS A 69 3.12 -12.30 6.94
N PRO A 70 4.23 -13.06 6.99
CA PRO A 70 4.37 -14.19 7.92
C PRO A 70 4.60 -13.78 9.38
N VAL A 71 4.82 -12.49 9.64
CA VAL A 71 5.16 -11.92 10.95
C VAL A 71 4.25 -10.74 11.31
N ASP A 72 3.13 -10.57 10.60
CA ASP A 72 2.10 -9.55 10.88
C ASP A 72 2.62 -8.10 11.00
N CYS A 73 3.71 -7.78 10.30
CA CYS A 73 4.41 -6.49 10.42
C CYS A 73 3.87 -5.40 9.45
N CYS A 74 2.90 -5.73 8.59
CA CYS A 74 2.24 -4.77 7.69
C CYS A 74 0.95 -4.27 8.35
N ILE A 75 1.02 -3.12 9.04
CA ILE A 75 -0.07 -2.62 9.88
C ILE A 75 -0.52 -1.22 9.44
N PRO A 76 -1.76 -0.80 9.76
CA PRO A 76 -2.20 0.56 9.47
C PRO A 76 -1.35 1.60 10.22
N ASP A 77 -0.92 2.66 9.53
CA ASP A 77 -0.12 3.75 10.09
C ASP A 77 -1.02 4.74 10.85
N PRO A 78 -0.91 4.81 12.19
CA PRO A 78 -1.73 5.73 12.98
C PRO A 78 -1.42 7.21 12.71
N ASN A 79 -0.27 7.53 12.11
CA ASN A 79 0.16 8.90 11.82
C ASN A 79 -0.33 9.40 10.45
N ILE A 80 -0.80 8.51 9.59
CA ILE A 80 -1.34 8.85 8.27
C ILE A 80 -2.75 8.27 8.15
N PRO A 81 -3.74 8.76 8.93
CA PRO A 81 -5.13 8.37 8.74
C PRO A 81 -5.72 9.02 7.48
N GLU A 82 -6.45 8.27 6.66
CA GLU A 82 -7.15 8.82 5.49
C GLU A 82 -8.45 8.07 5.26
N SER A 83 -9.44 8.74 4.67
CA SER A 83 -10.76 8.18 4.39
C SER A 83 -10.77 7.24 3.17
N GLU A 84 -11.79 6.40 3.08
CA GLU A 84 -12.06 5.57 1.89
C GLU A 84 -12.10 6.39 0.60
N GLU A 85 -12.70 7.57 0.64
CA GLU A 85 -12.79 8.48 -0.52
C GLU A 85 -11.40 8.91 -1.01
N VAL A 86 -10.52 9.36 -0.11
CA VAL A 86 -9.14 9.77 -0.44
C VAL A 86 -8.35 8.60 -1.05
N LEU A 87 -8.51 7.41 -0.49
CA LEU A 87 -7.84 6.20 -0.97
C LEU A 87 -8.33 5.79 -2.37
N LEU A 88 -9.64 5.85 -2.60
CA LEU A 88 -10.24 5.55 -3.89
C LEU A 88 -9.86 6.58 -4.96
N GLU A 89 -9.79 7.87 -4.61
CA GLU A 89 -9.30 8.92 -5.52
C GLU A 89 -7.85 8.69 -5.92
N ARG A 90 -7.00 8.29 -4.98
CA ARG A 90 -5.62 7.89 -5.28
C ARG A 90 -5.58 6.69 -6.22
N ALA A 91 -6.38 5.65 -5.98
CA ALA A 91 -6.48 4.49 -6.86
C ALA A 91 -6.87 4.90 -8.30
N ARG A 92 -7.90 5.74 -8.46
CA ARG A 92 -8.34 6.27 -9.77
C ARG A 92 -7.24 7.05 -10.49
N ARG A 93 -6.45 7.83 -9.76
CA ARG A 93 -5.34 8.60 -10.34
C ARG A 93 -4.20 7.71 -10.83
N MET A 94 -3.90 6.64 -10.09
CA MET A 94 -2.80 5.73 -10.41
C MET A 94 -3.15 4.73 -11.52
N HIS A 95 -4.43 4.39 -11.66
CA HIS A 95 -4.94 3.41 -12.63
C HIS A 95 -6.05 4.04 -13.49
N PRO A 96 -5.74 5.05 -14.33
CA PRO A 96 -6.73 5.78 -15.12
C PRO A 96 -7.48 4.91 -16.14
N GLU A 97 -6.91 3.77 -16.52
CA GLU A 97 -7.53 2.76 -17.38
C GLU A 97 -8.53 1.87 -16.65
N GLN A 98 -8.51 1.83 -15.32
CA GLN A 98 -9.41 1.00 -14.52
C GLN A 98 -10.67 1.77 -14.12
N THR A 99 -11.83 1.14 -14.30
CA THR A 99 -13.11 1.70 -13.85
C THR A 99 -13.48 1.16 -12.47
N PHE A 100 -13.54 2.05 -11.48
CA PHE A 100 -14.01 1.71 -10.13
C PHE A 100 -15.50 2.03 -10.00
N GLY A 101 -16.34 0.99 -10.07
CA GLY A 101 -17.81 1.10 -9.93
C GLY A 101 -18.25 1.46 -8.51
N ALA A 102 -19.54 1.71 -8.29
CA ALA A 102 -20.08 2.08 -6.97
C ALA A 102 -19.81 1.03 -5.87
N ASP A 103 -19.81 -0.25 -6.27
CA ASP A 103 -19.60 -1.41 -5.39
C ASP A 103 -18.12 -1.84 -5.34
N PHE A 104 -17.18 -0.89 -5.45
CA PHE A 104 -15.75 -1.18 -5.38
C PHE A 104 -15.38 -1.90 -4.06
N PRO A 105 -14.44 -2.88 -4.09
CA PRO A 105 -13.93 -3.55 -2.89
C PRO A 105 -13.24 -2.57 -1.95
N SER A 106 -13.42 -2.74 -0.64
CA SER A 106 -12.86 -1.84 0.35
C SER A 106 -12.94 -2.42 1.76
N ARG A 107 -11.85 -2.27 2.52
CA ARG A 107 -11.80 -2.63 3.95
C ARG A 107 -12.76 -1.86 4.85
N PHE A 108 -13.30 -0.74 4.37
CA PHE A 108 -14.26 0.09 5.10
C PHE A 108 -15.69 -0.43 4.96
N LYS A 109 -15.95 -1.25 3.93
CA LYS A 109 -17.26 -1.87 3.70
C LYS A 109 -17.23 -3.23 4.37
N LYS A 110 -18.08 -3.42 5.39
CA LYS A 110 -18.37 -4.77 5.88
C LYS A 110 -19.07 -5.52 4.75
N GLY A 111 -18.56 -6.71 4.41
CA GLY A 111 -19.30 -7.67 3.61
C GLY A 111 -20.65 -8.01 4.22
#